data_AF-N1PYI0-F1
#
_entry.id   AF-N1PYI0-F1
#
_cell.length_a   1.000
_cell.length_b   1.000
_cell.length_c   1.000
_cell.angle_alpha   90.00
_cell.angle_beta   90.00
_cell.angle_gamma   90.00
#
_symmetry.space_group_name_H-M   'P 1'
#
loop_
_entity.id
_entity.type
_entity.pdbx_description
1 polymer ?
#
loop_
_entity_poly.entity_id
_entity_poly.type
_entity_poly.pdbx_seq_one_letter_code
_entity_poly.pdbx_strand_id
1 'polypeptide(L)'
;MTPNIEIVLNTVSGTKFAGLVVAGVKGISRAYSNLTKWLENALLPSKEAQFETIAKGCLSQASSAAKNVDFFTFVKRGRAALKEHVPQSVFAMGGTMGVHGIPAVSLFFYEGVMDQISPINETDKLFDKYCKYEKQGCQYPIPEGRCCGPCFGSSVG
;
A
#
# COMPACT_ATOMS: atom_id res chain seq x y z
N MET A 1 2.59 8.49 -1.40
CA MET A 1 1.24 7.89 -1.47
C MET A 1 1.38 6.38 -1.65
N THR A 2 0.42 5.54 -1.26
CA THR A 2 0.48 4.07 -1.44
C THR A 2 -0.68 3.56 -2.31
N PRO A 3 -0.49 3.47 -3.64
CA PRO A 3 -1.53 3.02 -4.57
C PRO A 3 -1.88 1.53 -4.43
N ASN A 4 -0.90 0.69 -4.07
CA ASN A 4 -1.07 -0.74 -3.95
C ASN A 4 -0.34 -1.25 -2.71
N ILE A 5 -1.10 -1.68 -1.70
CA ILE A 5 -0.52 -2.10 -0.44
C ILE A 5 0.25 -3.42 -0.55
N GLU A 6 -0.13 -4.34 -1.45
CA GLU A 6 0.57 -5.61 -1.60
C GLU A 6 2.03 -5.39 -2.04
N ILE A 7 2.26 -4.39 -2.91
CA ILE A 7 3.61 -4.01 -3.32
C ILE A 7 4.40 -3.46 -2.13
N VAL A 8 3.81 -2.60 -1.31
CA VAL A 8 4.49 -2.06 -0.11
C VAL A 8 4.82 -3.18 0.88
N LEU A 9 3.91 -4.11 1.13
CA LEU A 9 4.16 -5.27 1.99
C LEU A 9 5.35 -6.10 1.49
N ASN A 10 5.48 -6.29 0.17
CA ASN A 10 6.59 -7.05 -0.40
C ASN A 10 7.92 -6.28 -0.40
N THR A 11 7.89 -4.98 -0.71
CA THR A 11 9.08 -4.11 -0.82
C THR A 11 9.69 -3.80 0.54
N VAL A 12 8.85 -3.55 1.55
CA VAL A 12 9.30 -3.06 2.85
C VAL A 12 9.67 -4.19 3.81
N SER A 13 9.12 -5.39 3.62
CA SER A 13 9.42 -6.53 4.48
C SER A 13 10.92 -6.87 4.47
N GLY A 14 11.51 -7.08 5.65
CA GLY A 14 12.94 -7.37 5.79
C GLY A 14 13.86 -6.16 5.67
N THR A 15 13.33 -4.94 5.48
CA THR A 15 14.12 -3.70 5.46
C THR A 15 14.13 -3.01 6.83
N LYS A 16 14.83 -1.89 6.93
CA LYS A 16 14.79 -1.01 8.12
C LYS A 16 13.41 -0.43 8.42
N PHE A 17 12.48 -0.50 7.47
CA PHE A 17 11.12 0.03 7.58
C PHE A 17 10.07 -1.07 7.85
N ALA A 18 10.47 -2.33 8.08
CA ALA A 18 9.55 -3.45 8.24
C ALA A 18 8.55 -3.32 9.41
N GLY A 19 8.81 -2.41 10.37
CA GLY A 19 7.81 -2.04 11.39
C GLY A 19 6.52 -1.47 10.80
N LEU A 20 6.60 -0.78 9.66
CA LEU A 20 5.43 -0.27 8.93
C LEU A 20 4.55 -1.40 8.41
N VAL A 21 5.15 -2.53 8.00
CA VAL A 21 4.41 -3.70 7.50
C VAL A 21 3.61 -4.33 8.63
N VAL A 22 4.25 -4.57 9.78
CA VAL A 22 3.59 -5.18 10.94
C VAL A 22 2.46 -4.27 11.46
N ALA A 23 2.73 -2.98 11.61
CA ALA A 23 1.73 -2.01 12.04
C ALA A 23 0.59 -1.86 11.02
N GLY A 24 0.90 -1.82 9.72
CA GLY A 24 -0.08 -1.72 8.63
C GLY A 24 -0.99 -2.94 8.57
N VAL A 25 -0.44 -4.15 8.65
CA VAL A 25 -1.23 -5.39 8.67
C VAL A 25 -2.16 -5.44 9.88
N LYS A 26 -1.68 -5.10 11.09
CA LYS A 26 -2.54 -5.04 12.28
C LYS A 26 -3.60 -3.95 12.18
N GLY A 27 -3.23 -2.78 11.64
CA GLY A 27 -4.16 -1.67 11.44
C GLY A 27 -5.32 -2.04 10.52
N ILE A 28 -5.02 -2.69 9.39
CA ILE A 28 -6.04 -3.14 8.44
C ILE A 28 -6.82 -4.32 9.00
N SER A 29 -6.18 -5.25 9.74
CA SER A 29 -6.91 -6.34 10.37
C SER A 29 -8.00 -5.80 11.31
N ARG A 30 -7.72 -4.73 12.06
CA ARG A 30 -8.72 -4.07 12.93
C ARG A 30 -9.90 -3.49 12.14
N ALA A 31 -9.68 -3.03 10.92
CA ALA A 31 -10.75 -2.52 10.06
C ALA A 31 -11.59 -3.63 9.41
N TYR A 32 -11.00 -4.81 9.17
CA TYR A 32 -11.63 -5.93 8.47
C TYR A 32 -11.65 -7.19 9.35
N SER A 33 -12.82 -7.51 9.93
CA SER A 33 -12.96 -8.61 10.90
C SER A 33 -12.59 -9.99 10.32
N ASN A 34 -12.83 -10.23 9.04
CA ASN A 34 -12.37 -11.43 8.33
C ASN A 34 -10.84 -11.52 8.29
N LEU A 35 -10.14 -10.40 8.10
CA LEU A 35 -8.69 -10.34 8.10
C LEU A 35 -8.12 -10.49 9.52
N THR A 36 -8.79 -10.01 10.57
CA THR A 36 -8.42 -10.32 11.96
C THR A 36 -8.42 -11.82 12.21
N LYS A 37 -9.52 -12.51 11.91
CA LYS A 37 -9.62 -13.98 12.06
C LYS A 37 -8.58 -14.71 11.21
N TRP A 38 -8.35 -14.23 9.99
CA TRP A 38 -7.31 -14.80 9.14
C TRP A 38 -5.92 -14.63 9.76
N LEU A 39 -5.59 -13.44 10.27
CA LEU A 39 -4.28 -13.14 10.83
C LEU A 39 -4.01 -13.98 12.08
N GLU A 40 -4.98 -14.11 12.98
CA GLU A 40 -4.88 -15.00 14.16
C GLU A 40 -4.58 -16.45 13.77
N ASN A 41 -5.20 -16.95 12.69
CA ASN A 41 -4.95 -18.29 12.18
C ASN A 41 -3.64 -18.41 11.38
N ALA A 42 -3.24 -17.35 10.69
CA ALA A 42 -2.06 -17.33 9.83
C ALA A 42 -0.77 -17.14 10.61
N LEU A 43 -0.81 -16.47 11.76
CA LEU A 43 0.36 -16.24 12.61
C LEU A 43 0.92 -17.55 13.19
N LEU A 44 2.25 -17.62 13.28
CA LEU A 44 2.95 -18.68 14.00
C LEU A 44 2.81 -18.42 15.51
N PRO A 45 2.33 -19.40 16.31
CA PRO A 45 2.14 -19.22 17.75
C PRO A 45 3.42 -18.77 18.48
N SER A 46 4.59 -19.25 18.04
CA SER A 46 5.89 -18.88 18.61
C SER A 46 6.32 -17.43 18.34
N LYS A 47 5.65 -16.75 17.40
CA LYS A 47 5.99 -15.39 16.94
C LYS A 47 4.88 -14.37 17.21
N GLU A 48 3.72 -14.82 17.69
CA GLU A 48 2.55 -13.98 17.96
C GLU A 48 2.85 -12.88 18.99
N ALA A 49 3.50 -13.21 20.10
CA ALA A 49 3.87 -12.21 21.11
C ALA A 49 4.81 -11.13 20.53
N GLN A 50 5.80 -11.53 19.73
CA GLN A 50 6.71 -10.60 19.06
C GLN A 50 5.96 -9.70 18.07
N PHE A 51 5.04 -10.27 17.28
CA PHE A 51 4.20 -9.53 16.34
C PHE A 51 3.37 -8.47 17.08
N GLU A 52 2.70 -8.85 18.17
CA GLU A 52 1.86 -7.94 18.95
C GLU A 52 2.66 -6.84 19.64
N THR A 53 3.87 -7.12 20.12
CA THR A 53 4.77 -6.09 20.69
C THR A 53 5.12 -5.03 19.64
N ILE A 54 5.49 -5.46 18.42
CA ILE A 54 5.80 -4.53 17.33
C ILE A 54 4.54 -3.73 16.94
N ALA A 55 3.40 -4.42 16.79
CA ALA A 55 2.16 -3.83 16.31
C ALA A 55 1.52 -2.83 17.28
N LYS A 56 1.83 -2.93 18.59
CA LYS A 56 1.39 -1.97 19.61
C LYS A 56 2.30 -0.74 19.72
N GLY A 57 3.52 -0.81 19.19
CA GLY A 57 4.47 0.30 19.25
C GLY A 57 4.02 1.48 18.38
N CYS A 58 4.35 2.70 18.81
CA CYS A 58 4.31 3.87 17.94
C CYS A 58 5.37 3.76 16.81
N LEU A 59 5.32 4.64 15.81
CA LEU A 59 6.16 4.56 14.60
C LEU A 59 7.65 4.28 14.88
N SER A 60 8.27 5.03 15.79
CA SER A 60 9.70 4.88 16.11
C SER A 60 10.00 3.55 16.81
N GLN A 61 9.11 3.11 17.70
CA GLN A 61 9.23 1.87 18.46
C GLN A 61 9.05 0.65 17.54
N ALA A 62 8.02 0.66 16.69
CA ALA A 62 7.78 -0.40 15.73
C ALA A 62 8.93 -0.51 14.72
N SER A 63 9.44 0.62 14.22
CA SER A 63 10.58 0.65 13.30
C SER A 63 11.85 0.09 13.94
N SER A 64 12.10 0.40 15.21
CA SER A 64 13.27 -0.09 15.94
C SER A 64 13.15 -1.58 16.27
N ALA A 65 11.97 -2.02 16.74
CA ALA A 65 11.72 -3.40 17.15
C ALA A 65 11.66 -4.40 15.97
N ALA A 66 11.27 -3.92 14.78
CA ALA A 66 11.14 -4.74 13.58
C ALA A 66 12.24 -4.49 12.54
N LYS A 67 13.32 -3.79 12.91
CA LYS A 67 14.40 -3.48 11.96
C LYS A 67 14.95 -4.77 11.34
N ASN A 68 14.88 -4.87 10.02
CA ASN A 68 15.31 -6.04 9.23
C ASN A 68 14.55 -7.34 9.55
N VAL A 69 13.41 -7.27 10.22
CA VAL A 69 12.55 -8.43 10.42
C VAL A 69 11.70 -8.62 9.18
N ASP A 70 11.73 -9.83 8.61
CA ASP A 70 10.84 -10.17 7.50
C ASP A 70 9.46 -10.56 8.05
N PHE A 71 8.44 -9.75 7.73
CA PHE A 71 7.04 -10.01 8.08
C PHE A 71 6.59 -11.41 7.69
N PHE A 72 7.08 -11.95 6.56
CA PHE A 72 6.70 -13.27 6.08
C PHE A 72 7.18 -14.40 7.00
N THR A 73 8.09 -14.11 7.94
CA THR A 73 8.50 -15.09 8.98
C THR A 73 7.48 -15.22 10.12
N PHE A 74 6.52 -14.28 10.25
CA PHE A 74 5.46 -14.38 11.25
C PHE A 74 4.30 -15.26 10.81
N VAL A 75 4.09 -15.44 9.50
CA VAL A 75 2.94 -16.14 8.93
C VAL A 75 3.30 -17.52 8.39
N LYS A 76 2.45 -18.52 8.64
CA LYS A 76 2.67 -19.94 8.29
C LYS A 76 3.01 -20.18 6.82
N ARG A 77 2.43 -19.40 5.90
CA ARG A 77 2.59 -19.56 4.45
C ARG A 77 3.59 -18.58 3.82
N GLY A 78 4.34 -17.83 4.63
CA GLY A 78 5.30 -16.86 4.15
C GLY A 78 4.70 -15.87 3.15
N ARG A 79 5.41 -15.59 2.06
CA ARG A 79 4.94 -14.69 0.98
C ARG A 79 3.66 -15.16 0.30
N ALA A 80 3.39 -16.46 0.29
CA ALA A 80 2.16 -16.99 -0.30
C ALA A 80 0.91 -16.62 0.52
N ALA A 81 1.07 -16.18 1.78
CA ALA A 81 -0.02 -15.73 2.62
C ALA A 81 -0.81 -14.57 2.00
N LEU A 82 -0.12 -13.64 1.32
CA LEU A 82 -0.78 -12.49 0.68
C LEU A 82 -1.66 -12.88 -0.50
N LYS A 83 -1.44 -14.06 -1.10
CA LYS A 83 -2.22 -14.57 -2.24
C LYS A 83 -3.48 -15.32 -1.81
N GLU A 84 -3.70 -15.47 -0.51
CA GLU A 84 -4.91 -16.10 -0.01
C GLU A 84 -6.13 -15.22 -0.24
N HIS A 85 -7.30 -15.85 -0.32
CA HIS A 85 -8.56 -15.18 -0.64
C HIS A 85 -8.86 -14.01 0.32
N VAL A 86 -8.61 -14.17 1.62
CA VAL A 86 -8.95 -13.14 2.61
C VAL A 86 -8.09 -11.86 2.42
N PRO A 87 -6.75 -11.91 2.44
CA PRO A 87 -5.93 -10.74 2.11
C PRO A 87 -6.26 -10.11 0.75
N GLN A 88 -6.39 -10.92 -0.31
CA GLN A 88 -6.71 -10.41 -1.65
C GLN A 88 -8.07 -9.70 -1.69
N SER A 89 -9.08 -10.23 -1.01
CA SER A 89 -10.39 -9.57 -0.92
C SER A 89 -10.30 -8.19 -0.26
N VAL A 90 -9.48 -8.05 0.80
CA VAL A 90 -9.28 -6.77 1.49
C VAL A 90 -8.47 -5.80 0.63
N PHE A 91 -7.43 -6.28 -0.06
CA PHE A 91 -6.64 -5.46 -0.98
C PHE A 91 -7.48 -4.94 -2.15
N ALA A 92 -8.37 -5.77 -2.70
CA ALA A 92 -9.31 -5.36 -3.72
C ALA A 92 -10.35 -4.37 -3.18
N MET A 93 -10.83 -4.53 -1.95
CA MET A 93 -11.82 -3.61 -1.37
C MET A 93 -11.24 -2.24 -1.03
N GLY A 94 -10.07 -2.16 -0.40
CA GLY A 94 -9.55 -0.88 0.10
C GLY A 94 -8.03 -0.75 0.16
N GLY A 95 -7.27 -1.75 -0.32
CA GLY A 95 -5.81 -1.70 -0.35
C GLY A 95 -5.21 -1.31 -1.70
N THR A 96 -6.04 -1.16 -2.73
CA THR A 96 -5.61 -0.85 -4.11
C THR A 96 -6.44 0.29 -4.67
N MET A 97 -5.78 1.38 -5.07
CA MET A 97 -6.42 2.54 -5.66
C MET A 97 -6.76 2.31 -7.13
N GLY A 98 -7.76 3.04 -7.62
CA GLY A 98 -8.18 3.01 -9.02
C GLY A 98 -8.89 1.74 -9.48
N VAL A 99 -9.29 0.84 -8.58
CA VAL A 99 -10.10 -0.34 -8.92
C VAL A 99 -11.61 -0.08 -8.87
N HIS A 100 -12.06 0.90 -8.08
CA HIS A 100 -13.48 1.24 -7.87
C HIS A 100 -13.94 2.50 -8.62
N GLY A 101 -13.24 2.87 -9.69
CA GLY A 101 -13.50 4.08 -10.47
C GLY A 101 -12.51 5.20 -10.18
N ILE A 102 -12.93 6.43 -10.52
CA ILE A 102 -12.09 7.62 -10.53
C ILE A 102 -12.77 8.70 -9.69
N PRO A 103 -12.02 9.37 -8.80
CA PRO A 103 -12.57 10.50 -8.06
C PRO A 103 -13.04 11.61 -9.00
N ALA A 104 -14.26 12.11 -8.77
CA ALA A 104 -14.82 13.23 -9.54
C ALA A 104 -14.23 14.60 -9.11
N VAL A 105 -13.50 14.63 -8.00
CA VAL A 105 -12.81 15.82 -7.50
C VAL A 105 -11.40 15.89 -8.07
N SER A 106 -10.89 17.10 -8.30
CA SER A 106 -9.50 17.32 -8.67
C SER A 106 -8.54 16.77 -7.61
N LEU A 107 -7.51 16.05 -8.07
CA LEU A 107 -6.49 15.46 -7.23
C LEU A 107 -5.13 16.13 -7.47
N PHE A 108 -4.32 16.19 -6.43
CA PHE A 108 -2.92 16.58 -6.52
C PHE A 108 -2.06 15.39 -6.11
N PHE A 109 -1.21 14.91 -7.02
CA PHE A 109 -0.32 13.77 -6.79
C PHE A 109 1.10 14.26 -6.51
N TYR A 110 1.72 13.70 -5.48
CA TYR A 110 3.12 13.96 -5.12
C TYR A 110 3.75 12.70 -4.55
N GLU A 111 4.93 12.35 -5.05
CA GLU A 111 5.73 11.20 -4.62
C GLU A 111 7.22 11.50 -4.79
N GLY A 112 8.06 10.95 -3.91
CA GLY A 112 9.51 10.99 -4.09
C GLY A 112 9.98 9.99 -5.15
N VAL A 113 10.83 10.42 -6.08
CA VAL A 113 11.39 9.56 -7.14
C VAL A 113 12.14 8.35 -6.58
N MET A 114 12.83 8.52 -5.45
CA MET A 114 13.63 7.49 -4.78
C MET A 114 12.98 6.98 -3.49
N ASP A 115 11.65 6.99 -3.41
CA ASP A 115 10.93 6.45 -2.25
C ASP A 115 11.18 4.93 -2.13
N GLN A 116 11.67 4.50 -0.97
CA GLN A 116 12.03 3.11 -0.66
C GLN A 116 10.90 2.33 0.03
N ILE A 117 9.81 3.00 0.40
CA ILE A 117 8.64 2.45 1.07
C ILE A 117 7.53 2.22 0.05
N SER A 118 7.24 3.25 -0.75
CA SER A 118 6.19 3.22 -1.77
C SER A 118 6.80 3.55 -3.14
N PRO A 119 7.14 2.52 -3.95
CA PRO A 119 7.77 2.73 -5.24
C PRO A 119 6.97 3.69 -6.15
N ILE A 120 7.66 4.70 -6.71
CA ILE A 120 7.04 5.74 -7.54
C ILE A 120 6.27 5.18 -8.75
N ASN A 121 6.73 4.06 -9.31
CA ASN A 121 6.10 3.41 -10.45
C ASN A 121 4.63 3.02 -10.21
N GLU A 122 4.23 2.77 -8.96
CA GLU A 122 2.82 2.51 -8.65
C GLU A 122 1.99 3.79 -8.71
N THR A 123 2.56 4.92 -8.28
CA THR A 123 1.91 6.23 -8.36
C THR A 123 1.80 6.70 -9.82
N ASP A 124 2.85 6.50 -10.62
CA ASP A 124 2.83 6.78 -12.06
C ASP A 124 1.75 5.95 -12.78
N LYS A 125 1.66 4.64 -12.49
CA LYS A 125 0.60 3.78 -13.05
C LYS A 125 -0.80 4.25 -12.67
N LEU A 126 -1.00 4.70 -11.43
CA LEU A 126 -2.30 5.21 -10.98
C LEU A 126 -2.64 6.52 -11.69
N PHE A 127 -1.66 7.42 -11.79
CA PHE A 127 -1.81 8.69 -12.51
C PHE A 127 -2.17 8.45 -13.98
N ASP A 128 -1.41 7.59 -14.68
CA ASP A 128 -1.67 7.25 -16.07
C ASP A 128 -3.05 6.64 -16.27
N LYS A 129 -3.47 5.77 -15.34
CA LYS A 129 -4.81 5.18 -15.36
C LYS A 129 -5.87 6.27 -15.29
N TYR A 130 -5.80 7.17 -14.30
CA TYR A 130 -6.77 8.24 -14.13
C TYR A 130 -6.76 9.22 -15.30
N CYS A 131 -5.57 9.63 -15.77
CA CYS A 131 -5.46 10.47 -16.95
C CYS A 131 -6.09 9.82 -18.17
N LYS A 132 -5.81 8.54 -18.46
CA LYS A 132 -6.36 7.85 -19.64
C LYS A 132 -7.88 7.88 -19.68
N TYR A 133 -8.54 7.70 -18.55
CA TYR A 133 -9.99 7.79 -18.47
C TYR A 133 -10.50 9.22 -18.66
N GLU A 134 -9.84 10.24 -18.11
CA GLU A 134 -10.17 11.64 -18.42
C GLU A 134 -10.00 11.95 -19.93
N LYS A 135 -8.95 11.44 -20.58
CA LYS A 135 -8.71 11.67 -22.01
C LYS A 135 -9.87 11.17 -22.89
N GLN A 136 -10.62 10.15 -22.46
CA GLN A 136 -11.78 9.63 -23.20
C GLN A 136 -12.93 10.64 -23.30
N GLY A 137 -12.98 11.64 -22.40
CA GLY A 137 -13.95 12.74 -22.44
C GLY A 137 -13.44 14.00 -23.15
N CYS A 138 -12.23 13.97 -23.73
CA CYS A 138 -11.56 15.18 -24.20
C CYS A 138 -11.60 15.38 -25.72
N GLN A 139 -11.96 16.61 -26.10
CA GLN A 139 -12.13 17.00 -27.50
C GLN A 139 -10.82 17.45 -28.19
N TYR A 140 -9.69 17.51 -27.48
CA TYR A 140 -8.42 18.07 -27.99
C TYR A 140 -7.19 17.21 -27.62
N PRO A 141 -6.10 17.28 -28.40
CA PRO A 141 -4.85 16.58 -28.10
C PRO A 141 -4.21 17.10 -26.81
N ILE A 142 -3.85 16.18 -25.91
CA ILE A 142 -3.30 16.50 -24.58
C ILE A 142 -1.79 16.24 -24.60
N PRO A 143 -0.95 17.20 -24.19
CA PRO A 143 0.50 17.04 -24.11
C PRO A 143 0.92 15.86 -23.20
N GLU A 144 2.06 15.24 -23.49
CA GLU A 144 2.63 14.19 -22.65
C GLU A 144 2.80 14.66 -21.20
N GLY A 145 2.48 13.79 -20.24
CA GLY A 145 2.50 14.11 -18.82
C GLY A 145 1.33 14.96 -18.30
N ARG A 146 0.32 15.28 -19.13
CA ARG A 146 -0.88 16.00 -18.69
C ARG A 146 -2.16 15.16 -18.77
N CYS A 147 -2.98 15.32 -17.73
CA CYS A 147 -4.39 14.97 -17.64
C CYS A 147 -5.25 16.07 -18.30
N CYS A 148 -6.55 15.83 -18.45
CA CYS A 148 -7.43 16.72 -19.18
C CYS A 148 -8.33 17.51 -18.22
N GLY A 149 -7.95 18.73 -17.83
CA GLY A 149 -8.61 19.47 -16.74
C GLY A 149 -7.97 19.17 -15.37
N PRO A 150 -8.22 19.96 -14.30
CA PRO A 150 -7.13 20.44 -13.46
C PRO A 150 -6.69 19.40 -12.41
N CYS A 151 -5.63 18.68 -12.73
CA CYS A 151 -4.59 18.34 -11.76
C CYS A 151 -3.47 19.38 -11.96
N PHE A 152 -3.35 20.35 -11.04
CA PHE A 152 -2.29 21.38 -11.08
C PHE A 152 -0.92 20.74 -10.83
N GLY A 153 -0.31 20.20 -11.89
CA GLY A 153 1.12 19.94 -11.94
C GLY A 153 1.84 21.27 -12.14
N SER A 154 2.23 21.92 -11.05
CA SER A 154 3.10 23.09 -11.09
C SER A 154 4.50 22.66 -11.56
N SER A 155 4.75 22.75 -12.86
CA SER A 155 6.09 23.01 -13.37
C SER A 155 6.30 24.53 -13.39
N VAL A 156 6.96 25.07 -12.37
CA VAL A 156 7.54 26.41 -12.43
C VAL A 156 8.85 26.42 -11.66
N GLY A 157 9.94 26.69 -12.39
CA GLY A 157 11.20 27.24 -11.88
C GLY A 157 12.22 26.23 -11.42
#